data_AF-A0A7W7S104-F1
#
_entry.id   AF-A0A7W7S104-F1
#
_cell.length_a   1.000
_cell.length_b   1.000
_cell.length_c   1.000
_cell.angle_alpha   90.00
_cell.angle_beta   90.00
_cell.angle_gamma   90.00
#
_symmetry.space_group_name_H-M   'P 1'
#
loop_
_entity.id
_entity.type
_entity.pdbx_description
1 polymer ?
#
loop_
_entity_poly.entity_id
_entity_poly.type
_entity_poly.pdbx_seq_one_letter_code
_entity_poly.pdbx_strand_id
1 'polypeptide(L)' 'MPHRDAADTTAALVAAQVQTYAPTWMVRWNRCRRRLEAWECSDPVRCRIVDGRSGVELWNKMAQTDMELWATQHRQGAA' A
#
# COMPACT_ATOMS: atom_id res chain seq x y z
N MET A 1 -12.71 0.51 -27.12
CA MET A 1 -13.32 0.58 -25.77
C MET A 1 -12.57 1.60 -24.91
N PRO A 2 -12.85 2.90 -25.02
CA PRO A 2 -12.00 3.97 -24.45
C PRO A 2 -12.14 4.20 -22.94
N HIS A 3 -13.26 3.80 -22.32
CA HIS A 3 -13.50 4.08 -20.89
C HIS A 3 -12.65 3.24 -19.92
N ARG A 4 -12.17 2.07 -20.35
CA ARG A 4 -11.35 1.18 -19.50
C ARG A 4 -9.94 1.72 -19.31
N ASP A 5 -9.33 2.25 -20.37
CA ASP A 5 -7.98 2.80 -20.34
C ASP A 5 -7.92 4.07 -19.48
N ALA A 6 -8.95 4.90 -19.53
CA ALA A 6 -9.08 6.07 -18.67
C ALA A 6 -9.11 5.67 -17.18
N ALA A 7 -9.92 4.68 -16.80
CA ALA A 7 -10.01 4.20 -15.43
C ALA A 7 -8.70 3.58 -14.93
N ASP A 8 -8.00 2.81 -15.76
CA ASP A 8 -6.70 2.23 -15.42
C ASP A 8 -5.61 3.32 -15.29
N THR A 9 -5.68 4.37 -16.10
CA THR A 9 -4.77 5.52 -16.03
C THR A 9 -5.01 6.30 -14.73
N THR A 10 -6.26 6.60 -14.39
CA THR A 10 -6.60 7.24 -13.12
C THR A 10 -6.12 6.41 -11.93
N ALA A 11 -6.32 5.08 -11.95
CA ALA A 11 -5.87 4.22 -10.88
C ALA A 11 -4.34 4.17 -10.75
N ALA A 12 -3.60 4.19 -11.87
CA ALA A 12 -2.15 4.30 -11.86
C ALA A 12 -1.65 5.64 -11.29
N LEU A 13 -2.32 6.75 -11.59
CA LEU A 13 -2.01 8.06 -11.02
C LEU A 13 -2.26 8.09 -9.50
N VAL A 14 -3.35 7.47 -9.03
CA VAL A 14 -3.62 7.33 -7.59
C VAL A 14 -2.51 6.48 -6.93
N ALA A 15 -2.08 5.39 -7.54
CA ALA A 15 -0.97 4.57 -7.04
C ALA A 15 0.32 5.40 -6.91
N ALA A 16 0.67 6.19 -7.94
CA ALA A 16 1.84 7.06 -7.94
C ALA A 16 1.75 8.14 -6.85
N GLN A 17 0.57 8.74 -6.67
CA GLN A 17 0.35 9.72 -5.61
C GLN A 17 0.56 9.12 -4.22
N VAL A 18 -0.02 7.94 -3.95
CA VAL A 18 0.16 7.23 -2.68
C VAL A 18 1.63 6.89 -2.44
N GLN A 19 2.34 6.42 -3.48
CA GLN A 19 3.77 6.12 -3.43
C GLN A 19 4.62 7.35 -3.02
N THR A 20 4.27 8.55 -3.50
CA THR A 20 5.00 9.79 -3.15
C THR A 20 4.97 10.07 -1.65
N TYR A 21 3.88 9.71 -0.97
CA TYR A 21 3.73 9.98 0.46
C TYR A 21 4.16 8.80 1.36
N ALA A 22 4.43 7.63 0.77
CA ALA A 22 4.80 6.42 1.51
C ALA A 22 6.11 5.81 0.96
N PRO A 23 7.28 6.40 1.26
CA PRO A 23 8.55 6.01 0.65
C PRO A 23 9.05 4.61 1.04
N THR A 24 8.58 4.07 2.16
CA THR A 24 8.89 2.70 2.63
C THR A 24 8.04 1.63 1.95
N TRP A 25 6.96 2.04 1.30
CA TRP A 25 6.02 1.17 0.61
C TRP A 25 6.25 1.24 -0.89
N MET A 26 6.18 0.12 -1.59
CA MET A 26 6.05 0.07 -3.05
C MET A 26 4.57 -0.04 -3.39
N VAL A 27 4.03 0.83 -4.25
CA VAL A 27 2.59 0.89 -4.56
C VAL A 27 2.35 0.73 -6.05
N ARG A 28 1.39 -0.12 -6.43
CA ARG A 28 1.01 -0.31 -7.84
C ARG A 28 -0.49 -0.51 -8.03
N TRP A 29 -0.97 -0.24 -9.24
CA TRP A 29 -2.29 -0.67 -9.69
C TRP A 29 -2.25 -2.07 -10.29
N ASN A 30 -2.98 -3.01 -9.70
CA ASN A 30 -3.18 -4.34 -10.27
C ASN A 30 -4.40 -4.34 -11.19
N ARG A 31 -4.15 -4.27 -12.51
CA ARG A 31 -5.19 -4.26 -13.55
C ARG A 31 -6.07 -5.52 -13.53
N CYS A 32 -5.48 -6.68 -13.27
CA CYS A 32 -6.20 -7.96 -13.26
C CYS A 32 -7.18 -8.06 -12.08
N ARG A 33 -6.77 -7.60 -10.89
CA ARG A 33 -7.61 -7.62 -9.67
C ARG A 33 -8.45 -6.35 -9.50
N ARG A 34 -8.19 -5.31 -10.29
CA ARG A 34 -8.79 -3.98 -10.17
C ARG A 34 -8.65 -3.42 -8.75
N ARG A 35 -7.44 -3.52 -8.19
CA ARG A 35 -7.09 -3.03 -6.85
C ARG A 35 -5.73 -2.34 -6.84
N LEU A 36 -5.59 -1.36 -5.95
CA LEU A 36 -4.29 -0.84 -5.55
C LEU A 36 -3.67 -1.83 -4.58
N GLU A 37 -2.39 -2.11 -4.76
CA GLU A 37 -1.62 -3.01 -3.92
C GLU A 37 -0.38 -2.26 -3.43
N ALA A 38 -0.04 -2.41 -2.16
CA ALA A 38 1.15 -1.85 -1.55
C ALA A 38 1.97 -2.97 -0.86
N TRP A 39 3.28 -2.94 -1.06
CA TRP A 39 4.24 -3.85 -0.44
C TRP A 39 5.20 -3.08 0.45
N GLU A 40 5.45 -3.60 1.63
CA GLU A 40 6.53 -3.13 2.49
C GLU A 40 7.43 -4.31 2.78
N CYS A 41 8.71 -4.18 2.42
CA CYS A 41 9.71 -5.24 2.56
C CYS A 41 10.97 -4.68 3.23
N SER A 42 10.83 -3.74 4.17
CA SER A 42 11.97 -3.22 4.92
C SER A 42 12.63 -4.30 5.77
N ASP A 43 11.84 -5.29 6.21
CA ASP A 43 12.30 -6.53 6.83
C ASP A 43 12.40 -7.64 5.77
N PRO A 44 13.62 -8.14 5.44
CA PRO A 44 13.81 -9.19 4.44
C PRO A 44 13.17 -10.53 4.82
N VAL A 45 12.78 -10.73 6.08
CA VAL A 45 12.09 -11.93 6.56
C VAL A 45 10.57 -11.79 6.46
N ARG A 46 10.05 -10.54 6.41
CA ARG A 46 8.61 -10.26 6.50
C ARG A 46 8.21 -9.15 5.54
N CYS A 47 8.02 -9.51 4.28
CA CYS A 47 7.27 -8.69 3.34
C CYS A 47 5.78 -8.66 3.70
N ARG A 48 5.21 -7.46 3.77
CA ARG A 48 3.79 -7.22 4.02
C ARG A 48 3.13 -6.74 2.76
N ILE A 49 1.88 -7.15 2.57
CA ILE A 49 1.09 -6.78 1.41
C ILE A 49 -0.26 -6.32 1.90
N VAL A 50 -0.67 -5.13 1.49
CA VAL A 50 -2.02 -4.62 1.69
C VAL A 50 -2.61 -4.20 0.36
N ASP A 51 -3.91 -4.34 0.21
CA ASP A 51 -4.62 -3.94 -1.00
C ASP A 51 -5.89 -3.15 -0.67
N GLY A 52 -6.30 -2.28 -1.58
CA GLY A 52 -7.47 -1.41 -1.43
C GLY A 52 -8.12 -1.10 -2.77
N ARG A 53 -9.42 -0.75 -2.74
CA ARG A 53 -10.17 -0.34 -3.94
C ARG A 53 -10.00 1.14 -4.25
N SER A 54 -9.53 1.94 -3.29
CA SER A 54 -9.24 3.37 -3.44
C SER A 54 -7.94 3.74 -2.76
N GLY A 55 -7.37 4.91 -3.11
CA GLY A 55 -6.16 5.41 -2.47
C GLY A 55 -6.32 5.61 -0.96
N VAL A 56 -7.50 6.06 -0.52
CA VAL A 56 -7.81 6.25 0.91
C VAL A 56 -7.89 4.92 1.65
N GLU A 57 -8.54 3.91 1.07
CA GLU A 57 -8.62 2.58 1.69
C GLU A 57 -7.23 1.96 1.82
N LEU A 58 -6.41 2.07 0.77
CA LEU A 58 -5.04 1.57 0.78
C LEU A 58 -4.21 2.29 1.85
N TRP A 59 -4.27 3.63 1.90
CA TRP A 59 -3.56 4.44 2.88
C TRP A 59 -3.89 4.07 4.32
N ASN A 60 -5.17 3.89 4.64
CA ASN A 60 -5.60 3.52 5.99
C ASN A 60 -5.06 2.15 6.40
N LYS A 61 -5.04 1.17 5.47
CA LYS A 61 -4.48 -0.16 5.73
C LYS A 61 -2.95 -0.13 5.92
N MET A 62 -2.26 0.70 5.15
CA MET A 62 -0.82 0.93 5.32
C MET A 62 -0.53 1.52 6.69
N ALA A 63 -1.23 2.60 7.07
CA ALA A 63 -1.09 3.24 8.37
C ALA A 63 -1.39 2.29 9.54
N GLN A 64 -2.42 1.46 9.41
CA GLN A 64 -2.72 0.43 10.41
C GLN A 64 -1.56 -0.57 10.56
N THR A 65 -1.00 -1.03 9.44
CA THR A 65 0.13 -1.96 9.44
C THR A 65 1.35 -1.33 10.12
N ASP A 66 1.65 -0.06 9.81
CA ASP A 66 2.77 0.67 10.43
C ASP A 66 2.57 0.85 11.94
N MET A 67 1.34 1.13 12.39
CA MET A 67 1.01 1.20 13.82
C MET A 67 1.17 -0.16 14.53
N GLU A 68 0.73 -1.25 13.91
CA GLU A 68 0.90 -2.60 14.45
C GLU A 68 2.38 -2.99 14.59
N LEU A 69 3.21 -2.55 13.65
CA LEU A 69 4.66 -2.73 13.70
C LEU A 69 5.30 -1.96 14.85
N TRP A 70 4.97 -0.68 14.96
CA TRP A 70 5.43 0.16 16.05
C TRP A 70 5.05 -0.44 17.41
N ALA A 71 3.78 -0.83 17.57
CA ALA A 71 3.30 -1.43 18.81
C ALA A 71 4.02 -2.75 19.15
N THR A 72 4.36 -3.57 18.16
CA THR A 72 5.08 -4.83 18.37
C THR A 72 6.53 -4.58 18.79
N GLN A 73 7.24 -3.66 18.13
CA GLN A 73 8.62 -3.29 18.46
C GLN A 73 8.73 -2.73 19.88
N HIS A 74 7.81 -1.85 20.28
CA HIS A 74 7.79 -1.28 21.63
C HIS A 74 7.44 -2.29 22.73
N ARG A 75 6.70 -3.37 22.39
CA ARG A 75 6.42 -4.46 23.35
C ARG A 75 7.63 -5.38 23.55
N GLN A 76 8.54 -5.47 22.58
CA GLN A 76 9.74 -6.32 22.64
C GLN A 76 10.96 -5.61 23.24
N GLY A 77 11.02 -4.27 23.19
CA GLY A 77 12.10 -3.49 23.83
C GLY A 77 11.89 -3.22 25.33
N ALA A 78 10.81 -3.72 25.92
CA ALA A 78 10.46 -3.52 27.35
C ALA A 78 10.71 -4.79 28.22
N ALA A 79 11.49 -5.75 27.72
CA ALA A 79 11.87 -6.97 28.43
C ALA A 79 13.38 -6.99 28.73
#